data_AF-A0A761TFW9-F1
#
_entry.id   AF-A0A761TFW9-F1
#
_cell.length_a   1.000
_cell.length_b   1.000
_cell.length_c   1.000
_cell.angle_alpha   90.00
_cell.angle_beta   90.00
_cell.angle_gamma   90.00
#
_symmetry.space_group_name_H-M   'P 1'
#
loop_
_entity.id
_entity.type
_entity.pdbx_description
1 polymer ?
#
loop_
_entity_poly.entity_id
_entity_poly.type
_entity_poly.pdbx_seq_one_letter_code
_entity_poly.pdbx_strand_id
1 'polypeptide(L)'
;GVLHQLVTPIQWVMMSDTVDYGEWCNGKRLTGISFAGTLFVLKLGLALGGALIGWMLAGGGYDAAAKTQNSATISIIIALFTIVPAICYLLSAAIAKRYYTLKSPFLKTILEQLAQGAHRNEQEFTHKELQN
;
A
#
# COMPACT_ATOMS: atom_id res chain seq x y z
N GLY A 1 19.34 -1.65 5.20
CA GLY A 1 19.43 -2.75 6.20
C GLY A 1 18.56 -3.89 5.76
N VAL A 2 19.02 -5.13 5.90
CA VAL A 2 18.36 -6.35 5.38
C VAL A 2 16.89 -6.46 5.81
N LEU A 3 16.55 -6.02 7.03
CA LEU A 3 15.17 -6.03 7.55
C LEU A 3 14.18 -5.18 6.74
N HIS A 4 14.62 -4.04 6.18
CA HIS A 4 13.75 -3.20 5.36
C HIS A 4 13.41 -3.88 4.03
N GLN A 5 14.34 -4.65 3.47
CA GLN A 5 14.14 -5.36 2.19
C GLN A 5 13.20 -6.56 2.33
N LEU A 6 13.03 -7.08 3.54
CA LEU A 6 12.08 -8.17 3.81
C LEU A 6 10.62 -7.70 3.90
N VAL A 7 10.39 -6.41 4.18
CA VAL A 7 9.03 -5.87 4.28
C VAL A 7 8.40 -5.71 2.90
N THR A 8 9.18 -5.33 1.88
CA THR A 8 8.69 -5.14 0.51
C THR A 8 7.96 -6.34 -0.09
N PRO A 9 8.49 -7.59 -0.06
CA PRO A 9 7.76 -8.74 -0.58
C PRO A 9 6.48 -9.04 0.23
N ILE A 10 6.49 -8.82 1.54
CA ILE A 10 5.30 -9.04 2.39
C ILE A 10 4.18 -8.06 2.01
N GLN A 11 4.50 -6.80 1.73
CA GLN A 11 3.51 -5.82 1.27
C GLN A 11 2.86 -6.21 -0.06
N TRP A 12 3.64 -6.75 -1.00
CA TRP A 12 3.11 -7.25 -2.27
C TRP A 12 2.22 -8.49 -2.09
N VAL A 13 2.58 -9.40 -1.17
CA VAL A 13 1.74 -10.55 -0.82
C VAL A 13 0.40 -10.09 -0.23
N MET A 14 0.42 -9.17 0.74
CA MET A 14 -0.82 -8.61 1.31
C MET A 14 -1.70 -7.94 0.24
N MET A 15 -1.09 -7.26 -0.73
CA MET A 15 -1.81 -6.68 -1.85
C MET A 15 -2.48 -7.76 -2.72
N SER A 16 -1.79 -8.87 -3.00
CA SER A 16 -2.38 -10.03 -3.70
C SER A 16 -3.58 -10.60 -2.93
N ASP A 17 -3.45 -10.81 -1.62
CA ASP A 17 -4.54 -11.32 -0.77
C ASP A 17 -5.79 -10.41 -0.83
N THR A 18 -5.57 -9.09 -0.93
CA THR A 18 -6.66 -8.11 -1.02
C THR A 18 -7.35 -8.16 -2.40
N VAL A 19 -6.59 -8.44 -3.46
CA VAL A 19 -7.13 -8.61 -4.82
C VAL A 19 -7.95 -9.90 -4.91
N ASP A 20 -7.45 -10.99 -4.34
CA ASP A 20 -8.16 -12.27 -4.29
C ASP A 20 -9.46 -12.15 -3.48
N TYR A 21 -9.43 -11.44 -2.34
CA TYR A 21 -10.63 -11.11 -1.57
C TYR A 21 -11.65 -10.28 -2.39
N GLY A 22 -11.16 -9.30 -3.15
CA GLY A 22 -11.99 -8.47 -4.03
C GLY A 22 -12.65 -9.29 -5.16
N GLU A 23 -11.94 -10.28 -5.70
CA GLU A 23 -12.46 -11.23 -6.68
C GLU A 23 -13.54 -12.14 -6.08
N TRP A 24 -13.35 -12.62 -4.84
CA TRP A 24 -14.36 -13.41 -4.13
C TRP A 24 -15.66 -12.62 -3.89
N CYS A 25 -15.56 -11.36 -3.45
CA CYS A 25 -16.74 -10.53 -3.19
C CYS A 25 -17.48 -10.09 -4.47
N ASN A 26 -16.75 -9.80 -5.55
CA ASN A 26 -17.33 -9.19 -6.76
C ASN A 26 -17.47 -10.17 -7.95
N GLY A 27 -16.95 -11.40 -7.84
CA GLY A 27 -16.97 -12.42 -8.88
C GLY A 27 -16.20 -12.06 -10.16
N LYS A 28 -15.43 -10.97 -10.14
CA LYS A 28 -14.65 -10.48 -11.29
C LYS A 28 -13.21 -10.17 -10.87
N ARG A 29 -12.27 -10.69 -11.66
CA ARG A 29 -10.83 -10.49 -11.46
C ARG A 29 -10.41 -9.10 -11.92
N LEU A 30 -10.38 -8.13 -11.00
CA LEU A 30 -10.09 -6.70 -11.28
C LEU A 30 -8.66 -6.31 -10.86
N THR A 31 -7.71 -7.23 -11.06
CA THR A 31 -6.29 -7.07 -10.71
C THR A 31 -5.71 -5.75 -11.23
N GLY A 32 -5.96 -5.41 -12.50
CA GLY A 32 -5.45 -4.19 -13.14
C GLY A 32 -5.89 -2.89 -12.45
N ILE A 33 -7.14 -2.81 -12.01
CA ILE A 33 -7.67 -1.61 -11.32
C ILE A 33 -7.08 -1.50 -9.93
N SER A 34 -6.95 -2.60 -9.20
CA SER A 34 -6.33 -2.63 -7.87
C SER A 34 -4.87 -2.19 -7.92
N PHE A 35 -4.09 -2.68 -8.89
CA PHE A 35 -2.71 -2.24 -9.10
C PHE A 35 -2.61 -0.76 -9.48
N ALA A 36 -3.44 -0.29 -10.41
CA ALA A 36 -3.46 1.11 -10.81
C ALA A 36 -3.86 2.03 -9.64
N GLY A 37 -4.83 1.62 -8.82
CA GLY A 37 -5.27 2.35 -7.63
C GLY A 37 -4.16 2.50 -6.60
N THR A 38 -3.45 1.42 -6.27
CA THR A 38 -2.30 1.48 -5.35
C THR A 38 -1.21 2.42 -5.85
N LEU A 39 -0.85 2.33 -7.14
CA LEU A 39 0.17 3.20 -7.72
C LEU A 39 -0.26 4.67 -7.80
N PHE A 40 -1.55 4.92 -8.05
CA PHE A 40 -2.11 6.27 -8.03
C PHE A 40 -2.01 6.89 -6.63
N VAL A 41 -2.43 6.16 -5.59
CA VAL A 41 -2.34 6.63 -4.20
C VAL A 41 -0.89 6.85 -3.79
N LEU A 42 0.04 5.99 -4.22
CA LEU A 42 1.47 6.16 -3.99
C LEU A 42 1.98 7.48 -4.59
N LYS A 43 1.67 7.75 -5.86
CA LYS A 43 2.08 8.99 -6.54
C LYS A 43 1.45 10.22 -5.90
N LEU A 44 0.17 10.14 -5.51
CA LEU A 44 -0.52 11.22 -4.83
C LEU A 44 0.11 11.50 -3.46
N GLY A 45 0.43 10.46 -2.68
CA GLY A 45 1.10 10.60 -1.40
C GLY A 45 2.49 11.23 -1.52
N LEU A 46 3.26 10.84 -2.53
CA LEU A 46 4.56 11.45 -2.86
C LEU A 46 4.41 12.93 -3.23
N ALA A 47 3.41 13.28 -4.06
CA ALA A 47 3.16 14.66 -4.45
C ALA A 47 2.78 15.54 -3.25
N LEU A 48 1.84 15.07 -2.41
CA LEU A 48 1.40 15.79 -1.21
C LEU A 48 2.52 15.90 -0.17
N GLY A 49 3.29 14.83 0.04
CA GLY A 49 4.43 14.83 0.96
C GLY A 49 5.53 15.79 0.51
N GLY A 50 5.88 15.75 -0.77
CA GLY A 50 6.87 16.66 -1.35
C GLY A 50 6.43 18.13 -1.27
N ALA A 51 5.16 18.42 -1.55
CA ALA A 51 4.60 19.77 -1.43
C ALA A 51 4.66 20.29 0.01
N LEU A 52 4.26 19.46 0.99
CA LEU A 52 4.29 19.81 2.41
C LEU A 52 5.72 20.08 2.90
N ILE A 53 6.68 19.24 2.53
CA ILE A 53 8.11 19.45 2.82
C ILE A 53 8.58 20.77 2.21
N GLY A 54 8.23 21.04 0.94
CA GLY A 54 8.58 22.28 0.26
C GLY A 54 8.05 23.52 0.96
N TRP A 55 6.79 23.51 1.42
CA TRP A 55 6.22 24.63 2.18
C TRP A 55 6.88 24.81 3.54
N MET A 56 7.23 23.74 4.24
CA MET A 56 7.93 23.83 5.53
C MET A 56 9.36 24.36 5.38
N LEU A 57 10.07 24.00 4.31
CA LEU A 57 11.39 24.58 4.00
C LEU A 57 11.30 26.05 3.60
N ALA A 58 10.34 26.41 2.75
CA ALA A 58 10.13 27.78 2.31
C ALA A 58 9.77 28.71 3.49
N GLY A 59 8.87 28.25 4.39
CA GLY A 59 8.52 28.98 5.61
C GLY A 59 9.65 29.05 6.64
N GLY A 60 10.56 28.08 6.62
CA GLY A 60 11.75 28.04 7.49
C GLY A 60 12.93 28.89 7.01
N GLY A 61 12.77 29.69 5.94
CA GLY A 61 13.82 30.54 5.39
C GLY A 61 15.00 29.76 4.79
N TYR A 62 14.74 28.56 4.27
CA TYR A 62 15.77 27.73 3.64
C TYR A 62 16.39 28.46 2.43
N ASP A 63 17.70 28.72 2.50
CA ASP A 63 18.45 29.35 1.41
C ASP A 63 19.48 28.35 0.87
N ALA A 64 19.22 27.76 -0.29
CA ALA A 64 20.11 26.79 -0.90
C ALA A 64 21.51 27.35 -1.25
N ALA A 65 21.67 28.67 -1.33
CA ALA A 65 22.92 29.34 -1.69
C ALA A 65 23.78 29.75 -0.48
N ALA A 66 23.23 29.72 0.73
CA ALA A 66 23.96 30.12 1.94
C ALA A 66 24.92 29.02 2.43
N LYS A 67 26.19 29.39 2.66
CA LYS A 67 27.24 28.47 3.17
C LYS A 67 26.96 27.89 4.56
N THR A 68 26.15 28.60 5.36
CA THR A 68 25.73 28.18 6.70
C THR A 68 24.23 28.43 6.85
N GLN A 69 23.46 27.38 7.12
CA GLN A 69 22.02 27.48 7.37
C GLN A 69 21.73 27.97 8.79
N ASN A 70 20.62 28.68 8.96
CA ASN A 70 20.16 29.10 10.27
C ASN A 70 19.82 27.88 11.17
N SER A 71 20.02 28.00 12.48
CA SER A 71 19.74 26.93 13.45
C SER A 71 18.26 26.50 13.44
N ALA A 72 17.36 27.43 13.15
CA ALA A 72 15.93 27.16 12.96
C ALA A 72 15.67 26.25 11.74
N THR A 73 16.31 26.52 10.60
CA THR A 73 16.16 25.74 9.36
C THR A 73 16.69 24.32 9.53
N ILE A 74 17.83 24.16 10.22
CA ILE A 74 18.40 22.85 10.53
C ILE A 74 17.43 22.03 11.40
N SER A 75 16.82 22.66 12.40
CA SER A 75 15.85 22.00 13.27
C SER A 75 14.61 21.54 12.50
N ILE A 76 14.14 22.34 11.54
CA ILE A 76 13.02 21.99 10.65
C ILE A 76 13.38 20.78 9.77
N ILE A 77 14.58 20.76 9.19
CA ILE A 77 15.05 19.62 8.38
C ILE A 77 15.09 18.34 9.23
N ILE A 78 15.68 18.39 10.43
CA ILE A 78 15.73 17.23 11.34
C ILE A 78 14.32 16.79 11.72
N ALA A 79 13.41 17.72 12.03
CA ALA A 79 12.02 17.41 12.33
C ALA A 79 11.30 16.76 11.14
N LEU A 80 11.56 17.20 9.91
CA LEU A 80 10.99 16.61 8.70
C LEU A 80 11.44 15.17 8.47
N PHE A 81 12.69 14.83 8.75
CA PHE A 81 13.19 13.46 8.63
C PHE A 81 12.79 12.54 9.79
N THR A 82 12.31 13.09 10.91
CA THR A 82 12.02 12.31 12.13
C THR A 82 10.53 12.26 12.44
N ILE A 83 9.87 13.42 12.54
CA ILE A 83 8.47 13.55 12.93
C ILE A 83 7.53 13.15 11.80
N VAL A 84 7.81 13.53 10.55
CA VAL A 84 6.92 13.22 9.43
C VAL A 84 6.83 11.70 9.19
N PRO A 85 7.93 10.94 9.13
CA PRO A 85 7.84 9.49 9.06
C PRO A 85 7.17 8.88 10.29
N ALA A 86 7.46 9.39 11.50
CA ALA A 86 6.86 8.88 12.74
C ALA A 86 5.33 9.02 12.76
N ILE A 87 4.80 10.18 12.35
CA ILE A 87 3.35 10.41 12.26
C ILE A 87 2.73 9.50 11.20
N CYS A 88 3.36 9.36 10.02
CA CYS A 88 2.88 8.47 8.97
C CYS A 88 2.83 7.00 9.43
N TYR A 89 3.85 6.53 10.16
CA TYR A 89 3.87 5.19 10.73
C TYR A 89 2.80 5.01 11.81
N LEU A 90 2.62 6.00 12.69
CA LEU A 90 1.58 5.95 13.74
C LEU A 90 0.17 5.93 13.14
N LEU A 91 -0.09 6.75 12.13
CA LEU A 91 -1.35 6.74 11.38
C LEU A 91 -1.58 5.39 10.71
N SER A 92 -0.56 4.85 10.03
CA SER A 92 -0.64 3.54 9.39
C SER A 92 -0.91 2.43 10.40
N ALA A 93 -0.24 2.46 11.55
CA ALA A 93 -0.44 1.50 12.64
C ALA A 93 -1.84 1.63 13.27
N ALA A 94 -2.36 2.86 13.44
CA ALA A 94 -3.70 3.10 13.97
C ALA A 94 -4.79 2.63 12.99
N ILE A 95 -4.63 2.92 11.70
CA ILE A 95 -5.53 2.46 10.64
C ILE A 95 -5.48 0.94 10.54
N ALA A 96 -4.30 0.33 10.54
CA ALA A 96 -4.17 -1.12 10.61
C ALA A 96 -4.87 -1.67 11.86
N LYS A 97 -4.59 -1.16 13.05
CA LYS A 97 -5.26 -1.62 14.28
C LYS A 97 -6.79 -1.51 14.21
N ARG A 98 -7.34 -0.48 13.54
CA ARG A 98 -8.78 -0.21 13.46
C ARG A 98 -9.49 -1.01 12.35
N TYR A 99 -8.84 -1.19 11.20
CA TYR A 99 -9.42 -1.75 9.97
C TYR A 99 -8.91 -3.15 9.62
N TYR A 100 -7.81 -3.63 10.22
CA TYR A 100 -7.31 -4.99 10.01
C TYR A 100 -8.14 -5.98 10.84
N THR A 101 -9.36 -6.25 10.36
CA THR A 101 -10.23 -7.34 10.84
C THR A 101 -10.11 -8.57 9.93
N LEU A 102 -8.93 -8.81 9.36
CA LEU A 102 -8.65 -10.07 8.67
C LEU A 102 -8.23 -11.10 9.71
N LYS A 103 -9.21 -11.67 10.43
CA LYS A 103 -9.00 -12.89 11.21
C LYS A 103 -8.56 -13.99 10.24
N SER A 104 -7.38 -14.57 10.47
CA SER A 104 -6.81 -15.71 9.72
C SER A 104 -7.80 -16.84 9.36
N PRO A 105 -8.80 -17.22 10.20
CA PRO A 105 -9.80 -18.22 9.79
C PRO A 105 -10.67 -17.79 8.60
N PHE A 106 -11.04 -16.51 8.48
CA PHE A 106 -11.90 -16.03 7.39
C PHE A 106 -11.16 -15.96 6.05
N LEU A 107 -9.88 -15.56 6.08
CA LEU A 107 -9.02 -15.56 4.90
C LEU A 107 -8.82 -16.98 4.35
N LYS A 108 -8.64 -17.99 5.24
CA LYS A 108 -8.55 -19.40 4.84
C LYS A 108 -9.83 -19.89 4.17
N THR A 109 -11.00 -19.57 4.72
CA THR A 109 -12.28 -19.96 4.11
C THR A 109 -12.47 -19.36 2.72
N ILE A 110 -12.02 -18.12 2.51
CA ILE A 110 -12.12 -17.45 1.21
C ILE A 110 -11.17 -18.06 0.19
N LEU A 111 -9.93 -18.36 0.58
CA LEU A 111 -8.97 -19.08 -0.26
C LEU A 111 -9.49 -20.48 -0.64
N GLU A 112 -10.08 -21.21 0.30
CA GLU A 112 -10.70 -22.52 0.03
C GLU A 112 -11.88 -22.41 -0.95
N GLN A 113 -12.74 -21.39 -0.79
CA GLN A 113 -13.89 -21.18 -1.68
C GLN A 113 -13.48 -20.72 -3.08
N LEU A 114 -12.45 -19.88 -3.21
CA LEU A 114 -11.88 -19.49 -4.51
C LEU A 114 -11.24 -20.68 -5.22
N ALA A 115 -10.48 -21.52 -4.50
CA ALA A 115 -9.88 -22.72 -5.07
C ALA A 115 -10.93 -23.71 -5.59
N GLN A 116 -12.03 -23.89 -4.86
CA GLN A 116 -13.16 -24.72 -5.30
C GLN A 116 -13.91 -24.12 -6.50
N GLY A 117 -14.09 -22.80 -6.53
CA GLY A 117 -14.70 -22.08 -7.65
C GLY A 117 -13.87 -22.14 -8.93
N ALA A 118 -12.54 -22.05 -8.82
CA ALA A 118 -11.61 -22.17 -9.95
C ALA A 118 -11.69 -23.55 -10.60
N HIS A 119 -11.70 -24.63 -9.80
CA HIS A 119 -11.85 -26.00 -10.31
C HIS A 119 -13.20 -26.25 -11.00
N ARG A 120 -14.28 -25.64 -10.50
CA ARG A 120 -15.61 -25.78 -11.10
C ARG A 120 -15.69 -25.08 -12.46
N ASN A 121 -15.08 -23.90 -12.59
CA ASN A 121 -15.01 -23.18 -13.86
C ASN A 121 -14.14 -23.91 -14.89
N GLU A 122 -13.01 -24.51 -14.47
CA GLU A 122 -12.17 -25.36 -15.34
C GLU A 122 -12.95 -26.56 -15.87
N GLN A 123 -13.66 -27.29 -15.00
CA GLN A 123 -14.47 -28.44 -15.40
C GLN A 123 -15.59 -28.04 -16.37
N GLU A 124 -16.25 -26.91 -16.15
CA GLU A 124 -17.30 -26.42 -17.05
C GLU A 124 -16.74 -26.02 -18.43
N PHE A 125 -15.53 -25.44 -18.47
CA PHE A 125 -14.85 -25.07 -19.71
C PHE A 125 -14.41 -26.31 -20.51
N THR A 126 -13.76 -27.28 -19.86
CA THR A 126 -13.37 -28.55 -20.50
C THR A 126 -14.59 -29.33 -20.98
N HIS A 127 -15.69 -29.33 -20.22
CA HIS A 127 -16.92 -30.00 -20.62
C HIS A 127 -17.59 -29.33 -21.83
N LYS A 128 -17.47 -28.00 -21.97
CA LYS A 128 -17.94 -27.27 -23.17
C LYS A 128 -17.06 -27.52 -24.39
N GLU A 129 -15.74 -27.60 -24.23
CA GLU A 129 -14.83 -27.94 -25.35
C GLU A 129 -15.02 -29.37 -25.84
N LEU A 130 -15.31 -30.34 -24.96
CA LEU A 130 -15.57 -31.72 -25.37
C LEU A 130 -16.94 -31.92 -26.06
N GLN A 131 -17.83 -30.92 -26.00
CA GLN A 131 -19.17 -30.95 -26.61
C GLN A 131 -19.27 -30.17 -27.93
N ASN A 132 -18.20 -29.47 -28.34
CA ASN A 132 -18.07 -28.79 -29.63
C ASN A 132 -17.16 -29.58 -30.58
#